data_AF-A0A660VEU4-F1
#
_entry.id   AF-A0A660VEU4-F1
#
_cell.length_a   1.000
_cell.length_b   1.000
_cell.length_c   1.000
_cell.angle_alpha   90.00
_cell.angle_beta   90.00
_cell.angle_gamma   90.00
#
_symmetry.space_group_name_H-M   'P 1'
#
loop_
_entity.id
_entity.type
_entity.pdbx_description
1 polymer ?
#
loop_
_entity_poly.entity_id
_entity_poly.type
_entity_poly.pdbx_seq_one_letter_code
_entity_poly.pdbx_strand_id
1 'polypeptide(L)'
;SEFGNHIGHYELTGRAVEHVFESLLEDDEGLRLSVFVSATGSGGAIAAGDYLKERHDTRIAAVEALECPTLLRNGFGEHNIQGIGDKHVPLIHNTMNTDFVVDVSDKATDNLLVLFNTDAGRAHMRDRMGVPEDTIEALRSFGFSSICNMLAAIKVARQQGLGPNDVLATVATDGAEMYDTEIDRIVARDHRGTFDAAAAGEVRAAYLDGVDTADMLECTREDRLRMFNLGYYTWVEQQGVTIEEFSARKSQDFWVETREIVHVWDAMIDEFNARVAG
;
A
#
# COMPACT_ATOMS: atom_id res chain seq x y z
N SER A 1 -14.55 13.29 12.26
CA SER A 1 -13.19 12.94 12.66
C SER A 1 -12.58 12.14 11.53
N GLU A 2 -11.44 12.57 10.96
CA GLU A 2 -10.73 11.82 9.91
C GLU A 2 -10.27 10.43 10.38
N PHE A 3 -10.10 10.25 11.70
CA PHE A 3 -9.69 8.98 12.30
C PHE A 3 -10.66 7.81 12.05
N GLY A 4 -11.91 8.09 11.66
CA GLY A 4 -12.84 7.03 11.26
C GLY A 4 -12.33 6.18 10.10
N ASN A 5 -11.56 6.77 9.18
CA ASN A 5 -10.92 6.05 8.09
C ASN A 5 -9.85 5.06 8.60
N HIS A 6 -8.96 5.53 9.49
CA HIS A 6 -7.95 4.69 10.13
C HIS A 6 -8.60 3.54 10.92
N ILE A 7 -9.59 3.86 11.76
CA ILE A 7 -10.29 2.86 12.59
C ILE A 7 -11.00 1.82 11.72
N GLY A 8 -11.66 2.25 10.64
CA GLY A 8 -12.32 1.34 9.71
C GLY A 8 -11.36 0.34 9.07
N HIS A 9 -10.19 0.79 8.63
CA HIS A 9 -9.19 -0.11 8.05
C HIS A 9 -8.50 -0.99 9.10
N TYR A 10 -8.25 -0.47 10.30
CA TYR A 10 -7.76 -1.28 11.42
C TYR A 10 -8.74 -2.42 11.74
N GLU A 11 -10.03 -2.13 11.92
CA GLU A 11 -11.01 -3.13 12.34
C GLU A 11 -11.49 -4.04 11.21
N LEU A 12 -11.66 -3.53 9.99
CA LEU A 12 -12.26 -4.29 8.89
C LEU A 12 -11.19 -4.86 7.97
N THR A 13 -10.31 -4.01 7.43
CA THR A 13 -9.27 -4.46 6.50
C THR A 13 -8.23 -5.33 7.20
N GLY A 14 -7.81 -4.97 8.41
CA GLY A 14 -6.92 -5.79 9.24
C GLY A 14 -7.46 -7.21 9.46
N ARG A 15 -8.72 -7.32 9.90
CA ARG A 15 -9.40 -8.62 10.07
C ARG A 15 -9.58 -9.39 8.77
N ALA A 16 -9.88 -8.72 7.67
CA ALA A 16 -10.03 -9.38 6.38
C ALA A 16 -8.70 -10.00 5.91
N VAL A 17 -7.59 -9.27 6.08
CA VAL A 17 -6.25 -9.78 5.75
C VAL A 17 -5.86 -10.92 6.69
N GLU A 18 -6.13 -10.79 7.98
CA GLU A 18 -5.93 -11.87 8.96
C GLU A 18 -6.71 -13.12 8.58
N HIS A 19 -7.99 -13.00 8.21
CA HIS A 19 -8.81 -14.14 7.82
C HIS A 19 -8.26 -14.88 6.60
N VAL A 20 -7.75 -14.15 5.60
CA VAL A 20 -7.08 -14.75 4.44
C VAL A 20 -5.81 -15.47 4.89
N PHE A 21 -5.00 -14.86 5.77
CA PHE A 21 -3.79 -15.49 6.29
C PHE A 21 -4.10 -16.75 7.10
N GLU A 22 -5.13 -16.73 7.96
CA GLU A 22 -5.59 -17.90 8.72
C GLU A 22 -6.02 -19.04 7.81
N SER A 23 -6.69 -18.76 6.68
CA SER A 23 -7.03 -19.82 5.73
C SER A 23 -5.81 -20.48 5.09
N LEU A 24 -4.69 -19.74 4.93
CA LEU A 24 -3.44 -20.31 4.43
C LEU A 24 -2.76 -21.19 5.50
N LEU A 25 -2.92 -20.85 6.78
CA LEU A 25 -2.41 -21.65 7.89
C LEU A 25 -3.10 -23.01 8.02
N GLU A 26 -4.32 -23.18 7.49
CA GLU A 26 -5.00 -24.48 7.44
C GLU A 26 -4.24 -25.48 6.55
N ASP A 27 -3.55 -24.99 5.52
CA ASP A 27 -2.74 -25.79 4.59
C ASP A 27 -1.26 -25.91 5.03
N ASP A 28 -0.71 -24.87 5.68
CA ASP A 28 0.67 -24.84 6.17
C ASP A 28 0.82 -24.02 7.47
N GLU A 29 0.88 -24.72 8.61
CA GLU A 29 1.09 -24.13 9.94
C GLU A 29 2.45 -23.41 10.10
N GLY A 30 3.39 -23.61 9.17
CA GLY A 30 4.72 -23.02 9.21
C GLY A 30 4.80 -21.58 8.68
N LEU A 31 3.70 -21.04 8.14
CA LEU A 31 3.66 -19.69 7.56
C LEU A 31 3.69 -18.60 8.64
N ARG A 32 4.31 -17.47 8.31
CA ARG A 32 4.35 -16.28 9.17
C ARG A 32 3.99 -15.03 8.38
N LEU A 33 2.98 -14.30 8.84
CA LEU A 33 2.62 -13.00 8.27
C LEU A 33 3.68 -11.95 8.61
N SER A 34 4.63 -11.77 7.70
CA SER A 34 5.90 -11.09 7.96
C SER A 34 5.82 -9.59 7.75
N VAL A 35 5.19 -9.16 6.65
CA VAL A 35 5.08 -7.73 6.31
C VAL A 35 3.72 -7.42 5.71
N PHE A 36 3.09 -6.35 6.19
CA PHE A 36 1.98 -5.69 5.52
C PHE A 36 2.48 -4.47 4.75
N VAL A 37 2.19 -4.44 3.45
CA VAL A 37 2.65 -3.42 2.51
C VAL A 37 1.46 -2.60 2.05
N SER A 38 1.55 -1.28 2.14
CA SER A 38 0.45 -0.40 1.72
C SER A 38 0.96 0.98 1.31
N ALA A 39 0.59 1.38 0.10
CA ALA A 39 0.85 2.71 -0.42
C ALA A 39 -0.04 3.75 0.26
N THR A 40 0.57 4.89 0.57
CA THR A 40 -0.05 5.91 1.40
C THR A 40 -0.62 7.04 0.54
N GLY A 41 -1.95 7.08 0.43
CA GLY A 41 -2.71 8.31 0.16
C GLY A 41 -3.18 8.89 1.49
N SER A 42 -4.48 8.83 1.76
CA SER A 42 -5.11 9.31 3.00
C SER A 42 -4.56 8.73 4.32
N GLY A 43 -3.77 7.65 4.28
CA GLY A 43 -3.24 6.98 5.47
C GLY A 43 -4.20 6.03 6.17
N GLY A 44 -5.38 5.76 5.60
CA GLY A 44 -6.37 4.82 6.14
C GLY A 44 -5.93 3.36 6.03
N ALA A 45 -5.71 2.86 4.82
CA ALA A 45 -5.45 1.43 4.56
C ALA A 45 -4.24 0.86 5.29
N ILE A 46 -3.19 1.67 5.49
CA ILE A 46 -1.98 1.25 6.22
C ILE A 46 -2.26 0.92 7.70
N ALA A 47 -3.37 1.41 8.27
CA ALA A 47 -3.81 1.07 9.63
C ALA A 47 -4.17 -0.41 9.81
N ALA A 48 -4.47 -1.14 8.73
CA ALA A 48 -4.58 -2.60 8.79
C ALA A 48 -3.25 -3.23 9.27
N GLY A 49 -2.11 -2.61 8.96
CA GLY A 49 -0.81 -3.03 9.47
C GLY A 49 -0.69 -2.90 10.99
N ASP A 50 -1.30 -1.88 11.60
CA ASP A 50 -1.30 -1.73 13.06
C ASP A 50 -2.04 -2.91 13.72
N TYR A 51 -3.20 -3.30 13.16
CA TYR A 51 -3.96 -4.48 13.61
C TYR A 51 -3.14 -5.77 13.52
N LEU A 52 -2.51 -6.00 12.38
CA LEU A 52 -1.74 -7.22 12.11
C LEU A 52 -0.46 -7.27 12.96
N LYS A 53 0.20 -6.14 13.18
CA LYS A 53 1.39 -6.06 14.04
C LYS A 53 1.08 -6.46 15.48
N GLU A 54 -0.05 -6.00 16.03
CA GLU A 54 -0.46 -6.32 17.39
C GLU A 54 -0.71 -7.83 17.61
N ARG A 55 -1.10 -8.56 16.56
CA ARG A 55 -1.54 -9.97 16.64
C ARG A 55 -0.52 -10.97 16.11
N HIS A 56 0.22 -10.59 15.08
CA HIS A 56 1.11 -11.47 14.31
C HIS A 56 2.57 -11.00 14.28
N ASP A 57 2.92 -9.93 15.01
CA ASP A 57 4.24 -9.28 14.97
C ASP A 57 4.65 -8.85 13.53
N THR A 58 3.65 -8.61 12.68
CA THR A 58 3.81 -8.21 11.29
C THR A 58 4.44 -6.83 11.19
N ARG A 59 5.45 -6.68 10.33
CA ARG A 59 6.10 -5.39 10.05
C ARG A 59 5.28 -4.57 9.04
N ILE A 60 5.42 -3.25 9.07
CA ILE A 60 4.61 -2.34 8.23
C ILE A 60 5.50 -1.59 7.24
N ALA A 61 5.19 -1.70 5.95
CA ALA A 61 5.85 -0.95 4.88
C ALA A 61 4.91 0.09 4.28
N ALA A 62 5.25 1.37 4.47
CA ALA A 62 4.61 2.49 3.79
C ALA A 62 5.22 2.67 2.40
N VAL A 63 4.37 2.72 1.37
CA VAL A 63 4.84 2.84 -0.02
C VAL A 63 4.52 4.23 -0.58
N GLU A 64 5.49 4.80 -1.28
CA GLU A 64 5.37 6.13 -1.90
C GLU A 64 5.75 6.09 -3.39
N ALA A 65 5.36 7.13 -4.13
CA ALA A 65 5.88 7.34 -5.48
C ALA A 65 7.30 7.94 -5.40
N LEU A 66 8.25 7.32 -6.08
CA LEU A 66 9.66 7.76 -6.12
C LEU A 66 9.81 9.19 -6.67
N GLU A 67 8.94 9.59 -7.59
CA GLU A 67 8.93 10.91 -8.19
C GLU A 67 8.38 11.99 -7.25
N CYS A 68 7.71 11.61 -6.15
CA CYS A 68 7.20 12.54 -5.14
C CYS A 68 7.17 11.94 -3.71
N PRO A 69 8.32 11.53 -3.14
CA PRO A 69 8.30 10.74 -1.92
C PRO A 69 8.21 11.66 -0.70
N THR A 70 7.12 11.54 0.05
CA THR A 70 6.76 12.45 1.15
C THR A 70 7.59 12.16 2.38
N LEU A 71 7.62 10.90 2.82
CA LEU A 71 8.32 10.43 4.00
C LEU A 71 9.83 10.42 3.79
N LEU A 72 10.32 10.02 2.61
CA LEU A 72 11.77 10.05 2.32
C LEU A 72 12.30 11.44 1.98
N ARG A 73 11.59 12.25 1.17
CA ARG A 73 12.15 13.50 0.60
C ARG A 73 11.19 14.70 0.60
N ASN A 74 10.24 14.74 1.54
CA ASN A 74 9.35 15.88 1.77
C ASN A 74 8.44 16.24 0.58
N GLY A 75 8.09 15.27 -0.28
CA GLY A 75 6.94 15.38 -1.19
C GLY A 75 7.15 16.33 -2.36
N PHE A 76 8.41 16.57 -2.77
CA PHE A 76 8.71 17.39 -3.94
C PHE A 76 8.61 16.56 -5.22
N GLY A 77 7.76 17.00 -6.16
CA GLY A 77 7.61 16.41 -7.50
C GLY A 77 6.14 16.14 -7.85
N GLU A 78 5.93 15.32 -8.88
CA GLU A 78 4.63 14.85 -9.38
C GLU A 78 4.79 13.42 -9.88
N HIS A 79 3.73 12.63 -9.83
CA HIS A 79 3.75 11.23 -10.24
C HIS A 79 2.41 10.82 -10.85
N ASN A 80 2.42 9.71 -11.60
CA ASN A 80 1.21 9.13 -12.21
C ASN A 80 0.53 8.05 -11.37
N ILE A 81 1.12 7.61 -10.24
CA ILE A 81 0.53 6.57 -9.39
C ILE A 81 -0.75 7.09 -8.71
N GLN A 82 -1.92 6.82 -9.30
CA GLN A 82 -3.18 7.39 -8.81
C GLN A 82 -3.62 6.77 -7.47
N GLY A 83 -4.24 7.60 -6.62
CA GLY A 83 -4.77 7.20 -5.31
C GLY A 83 -3.77 7.25 -4.14
N ILE A 84 -2.52 7.67 -4.39
CA ILE A 84 -1.47 7.80 -3.37
C ILE A 84 -0.79 9.17 -3.44
N GLY A 85 0.02 9.51 -2.44
CA GLY A 85 0.93 10.66 -2.49
C GLY A 85 0.25 12.02 -2.31
N ASP A 86 -0.05 12.40 -1.06
CA ASP A 86 -0.71 13.67 -0.74
C ASP A 86 0.25 14.86 -0.53
N LYS A 87 1.56 14.68 -0.80
CA LYS A 87 2.66 15.64 -0.56
C LYS A 87 2.76 16.14 0.89
N HIS A 88 2.07 15.49 1.81
CA HIS A 88 2.12 15.72 3.25
C HIS A 88 1.83 14.42 3.99
N VAL A 89 2.21 14.36 5.27
CA VAL A 89 1.91 13.19 6.13
C VAL A 89 0.48 13.32 6.66
N PRO A 90 -0.44 12.41 6.33
CA PRO A 90 -1.82 12.49 6.81
C PRO A 90 -1.91 12.45 8.34
N LEU A 91 -2.90 13.15 8.92
CA LEU A 91 -3.07 13.19 10.39
C LEU A 91 -3.30 11.80 10.98
N ILE A 92 -3.92 10.92 10.20
CA ILE A 92 -4.33 9.58 10.63
C ILE A 92 -3.28 8.51 10.37
N HIS A 93 -2.10 8.87 9.84
CA HIS A 93 -1.00 7.92 9.62
C HIS A 93 -0.16 7.77 10.89
N ASN A 94 -0.16 6.57 11.48
CA ASN A 94 0.70 6.17 12.60
C ASN A 94 2.16 5.95 12.15
N THR A 95 2.85 7.02 11.77
CA THR A 95 4.26 6.98 11.33
C THR A 95 5.21 6.41 12.39
N MET A 96 4.83 6.50 13.68
CA MET A 96 5.59 5.91 14.77
C MET A 96 5.54 4.37 14.81
N ASN A 97 4.66 3.75 14.03
CA ASN A 97 4.56 2.31 13.88
C ASN A 97 5.03 1.78 12.52
N THR A 98 5.50 2.64 11.61
CA THR A 98 6.05 2.24 10.30
C THR A 98 7.45 1.64 10.44
N ASP A 99 7.72 0.48 9.83
CA ASP A 99 9.05 -0.17 9.85
C ASP A 99 9.83 0.05 8.56
N PHE A 100 9.15 0.21 7.44
CA PHE A 100 9.78 0.49 6.15
C PHE A 100 9.09 1.64 5.45
N VAL A 101 9.88 2.44 4.73
CA VAL A 101 9.38 3.30 3.65
C VAL A 101 9.99 2.79 2.35
N VAL A 102 9.17 2.61 1.33
CA VAL A 102 9.57 2.01 0.06
C VAL A 102 9.08 2.88 -1.09
N ASP A 103 9.99 3.45 -1.85
CA ASP A 103 9.62 4.22 -3.03
C ASP A 103 9.57 3.32 -4.27
N VAL A 104 8.56 3.55 -5.09
CA VAL A 104 8.36 2.88 -6.39
C VAL A 104 8.16 3.94 -7.46
N SER A 105 8.87 3.80 -8.57
CA SER A 105 8.75 4.71 -9.72
C SER A 105 7.43 4.53 -10.44
N ASP A 106 6.78 5.64 -10.77
CA ASP A 106 5.56 5.65 -11.57
C ASP A 106 5.77 5.05 -12.97
N LYS A 107 6.99 5.15 -13.54
CA LYS A 107 7.36 4.48 -14.79
C LYS A 107 7.21 2.97 -14.70
N ALA A 108 7.56 2.38 -13.54
CA ALA A 108 7.43 0.95 -13.33
C ALA A 108 5.95 0.55 -13.27
N THR A 109 5.13 1.28 -12.52
CA THR A 109 3.69 1.00 -12.44
C THR A 109 2.99 1.21 -13.77
N ASP A 110 3.34 2.27 -14.51
CA ASP A 110 2.81 2.58 -15.83
C ASP A 110 3.07 1.45 -16.82
N ASN A 111 4.33 1.06 -16.97
CA ASN A 111 4.72 0.08 -17.97
C ASN A 111 4.20 -1.32 -17.61
N LEU A 112 4.13 -1.66 -16.31
CA LEU A 112 3.53 -2.93 -15.88
C LEU A 112 2.01 -2.95 -16.03
N LEU A 113 1.32 -1.83 -15.88
CA LEU A 113 -0.10 -1.75 -16.19
C LEU A 113 -0.34 -2.13 -17.66
N VAL A 114 0.48 -1.62 -18.59
CA VAL A 114 0.43 -1.99 -20.02
C VAL A 114 0.76 -3.47 -20.22
N LEU A 115 1.79 -4.00 -19.55
CA LEU A 115 2.15 -5.42 -19.65
C LEU A 115 1.00 -6.34 -19.20
N PHE A 116 0.31 -5.99 -18.12
CA PHE A 116 -0.74 -6.82 -17.54
C PHE A 116 -2.05 -6.79 -18.34
N ASN A 117 -2.32 -5.69 -19.06
CA ASN A 117 -3.62 -5.43 -19.65
C ASN A 117 -3.65 -5.40 -21.19
N THR A 118 -2.52 -5.59 -21.87
CA THR A 118 -2.47 -5.72 -23.33
C THR A 118 -2.36 -7.17 -23.79
N ASP A 119 -2.89 -7.48 -24.98
CA ASP A 119 -2.82 -8.83 -25.57
C ASP A 119 -1.37 -9.32 -25.70
N ALA A 120 -0.46 -8.46 -26.15
CA ALA A 120 0.94 -8.79 -26.31
C ALA A 120 1.62 -9.09 -24.96
N GLY A 121 1.32 -8.30 -23.92
CA GLY A 121 1.85 -8.51 -22.59
C GLY A 121 1.32 -9.77 -21.92
N ARG A 122 0.01 -10.03 -22.03
CA ARG A 122 -0.63 -11.25 -21.53
C ARG A 122 -0.12 -12.50 -22.24
N ALA A 123 0.02 -12.45 -23.57
CA ALA A 123 0.65 -13.53 -24.32
C ALA A 123 2.12 -13.74 -23.91
N HIS A 124 2.87 -12.68 -23.64
CA HIS A 124 4.23 -12.79 -23.12
C HIS A 124 4.27 -13.49 -21.76
N MET A 125 3.40 -13.09 -20.80
CA MET A 125 3.33 -13.72 -19.49
C MET A 125 2.98 -15.22 -19.58
N ARG A 126 2.01 -15.57 -20.42
CA ARG A 126 1.62 -16.98 -20.63
C ARG A 126 2.72 -17.77 -21.32
N ASP A 127 3.17 -17.32 -22.49
CA ASP A 127 3.98 -18.13 -23.40
C ASP A 127 5.48 -18.10 -23.07
N ARG A 128 5.96 -17.04 -22.39
CA ARG A 128 7.39 -16.86 -22.07
C ARG A 128 7.70 -16.97 -20.59
N MET A 129 6.78 -16.58 -19.71
CA MET A 129 6.98 -16.67 -18.26
C MET A 129 6.28 -17.89 -17.65
N GLY A 130 5.35 -18.53 -18.37
CA GLY A 130 4.60 -19.68 -17.86
C GLY A 130 3.64 -19.31 -16.73
N VAL A 131 3.19 -18.05 -16.67
CA VAL A 131 2.25 -17.59 -15.65
C VAL A 131 0.89 -18.26 -15.90
N PRO A 132 0.27 -18.88 -14.89
CA PRO A 132 -1.07 -19.47 -15.00
C PRO A 132 -2.13 -18.45 -15.47
N GLU A 133 -3.08 -18.89 -16.28
CA GLU A 133 -4.10 -17.99 -16.88
C GLU A 133 -4.99 -17.33 -15.82
N ASP A 134 -5.34 -18.04 -14.74
CA ASP A 134 -6.09 -17.51 -13.61
C ASP A 134 -5.34 -16.36 -12.90
N THR A 135 -4.01 -16.47 -12.78
CA THR A 135 -3.15 -15.41 -12.27
C THR A 135 -3.12 -14.22 -13.23
N ILE A 136 -3.00 -14.45 -14.54
CA ILE A 136 -3.02 -13.39 -15.55
C ILE A 136 -4.38 -12.65 -15.54
N GLU A 137 -5.49 -13.36 -15.36
CA GLU A 137 -6.81 -12.73 -15.22
C GLU A 137 -6.93 -11.93 -13.93
N ALA A 138 -6.42 -12.43 -12.81
CA ALA A 138 -6.43 -11.72 -11.53
C ALA A 138 -5.64 -10.39 -11.58
N LEU A 139 -4.60 -10.29 -12.42
CA LEU A 139 -3.84 -9.04 -12.59
C LEU A 139 -4.67 -7.88 -13.16
N ARG A 140 -5.85 -8.13 -13.74
CA ARG A 140 -6.79 -7.05 -14.11
C ARG A 140 -7.30 -6.28 -12.89
N SER A 141 -7.29 -6.89 -11.70
CA SER A 141 -7.63 -6.23 -10.45
C SER A 141 -6.50 -5.33 -9.92
N PHE A 142 -5.41 -5.14 -10.68
CA PHE A 142 -4.27 -4.32 -10.27
C PHE A 142 -4.19 -3.03 -11.09
N GLY A 143 -4.74 -1.95 -10.55
CA GLY A 143 -4.43 -0.58 -10.97
C GLY A 143 -3.06 -0.10 -10.50
N PHE A 144 -2.73 1.19 -10.72
CA PHE A 144 -1.39 1.73 -10.48
C PHE A 144 -0.89 1.51 -9.04
N SER A 145 -1.71 1.84 -8.04
CA SER A 145 -1.33 1.72 -6.63
C SER A 145 -1.27 0.26 -6.15
N SER A 146 -2.07 -0.63 -6.73
CA SER A 146 -1.95 -2.09 -6.53
C SER A 146 -0.62 -2.63 -7.05
N ILE A 147 -0.21 -2.22 -8.27
CA ILE A 147 1.10 -2.58 -8.84
C ILE A 147 2.23 -1.97 -8.01
N CYS A 148 2.06 -0.74 -7.54
CA CYS A 148 3.00 -0.05 -6.64
C CYS A 148 3.26 -0.89 -5.38
N ASN A 149 2.18 -1.34 -4.72
CA ASN A 149 2.28 -2.21 -3.56
C ASN A 149 2.98 -3.53 -3.86
N MET A 150 2.65 -4.19 -4.98
CA MET A 150 3.27 -5.44 -5.39
C MET A 150 4.79 -5.27 -5.58
N LEU A 151 5.20 -4.21 -6.28
CA LEU A 151 6.61 -3.91 -6.48
C LEU A 151 7.31 -3.66 -5.13
N ALA A 152 6.71 -2.85 -4.26
CA ALA A 152 7.25 -2.61 -2.93
C ALA A 152 7.38 -3.90 -2.09
N ALA A 153 6.41 -4.82 -2.17
CA ALA A 153 6.48 -6.12 -1.54
C ALA A 153 7.67 -6.94 -2.06
N ILE A 154 7.93 -6.94 -3.37
CA ILE A 154 9.12 -7.57 -3.95
C ILE A 154 10.41 -6.93 -3.41
N LYS A 155 10.48 -5.59 -3.32
CA LYS A 155 11.66 -4.89 -2.76
C LYS A 155 11.90 -5.29 -1.31
N VAL A 156 10.85 -5.29 -0.48
CA VAL A 156 10.96 -5.69 0.93
C VAL A 156 11.39 -7.16 1.06
N ALA A 157 10.80 -8.06 0.28
CA ALA A 157 11.17 -9.47 0.29
C ALA A 157 12.65 -9.68 -0.06
N ARG A 158 13.16 -8.99 -1.07
CA ARG A 158 14.59 -9.03 -1.46
C ARG A 158 15.48 -8.44 -0.36
N GLN A 159 15.13 -7.28 0.18
CA GLN A 159 15.94 -6.59 1.20
C GLN A 159 16.04 -7.39 2.49
N GLN A 160 14.95 -8.03 2.90
CA GLN A 160 14.87 -8.78 4.16
C GLN A 160 15.27 -10.26 4.00
N GLY A 161 15.52 -10.72 2.77
CA GLY A 161 15.86 -12.12 2.50
C GLY A 161 14.75 -13.09 2.89
N LEU A 162 13.50 -12.71 2.63
CA LEU A 162 12.32 -13.50 2.99
C LEU A 162 12.29 -14.84 2.24
N GLY A 163 11.93 -15.90 2.96
CA GLY A 163 11.88 -17.27 2.46
C GLY A 163 10.45 -17.74 2.14
N PRO A 164 10.29 -19.02 1.79
CA PRO A 164 8.99 -19.59 1.38
C PRO A 164 7.88 -19.52 2.44
N ASN A 165 8.24 -19.42 3.71
CA ASN A 165 7.30 -19.37 4.83
C ASN A 165 6.94 -17.94 5.26
N ASP A 166 7.58 -16.94 4.66
CA ASP A 166 7.34 -15.53 4.99
C ASP A 166 6.25 -14.98 4.06
N VAL A 167 5.06 -14.77 4.61
CA VAL A 167 3.93 -14.21 3.86
C VAL A 167 4.01 -12.69 3.91
N LEU A 168 3.97 -12.04 2.74
CA LEU A 168 3.70 -10.61 2.63
C LEU A 168 2.25 -10.41 2.24
N ALA A 169 1.55 -9.52 2.94
CA ALA A 169 0.20 -9.13 2.61
C ALA A 169 0.17 -7.70 2.06
N THR A 170 -0.72 -7.47 1.11
CA THR A 170 -1.02 -6.16 0.55
C THR A 170 -2.46 -6.10 0.08
N VAL A 171 -2.94 -4.90 -0.20
CA VAL A 171 -4.24 -4.64 -0.81
C VAL A 171 -4.09 -4.31 -2.30
N ALA A 172 -4.97 -4.89 -3.12
CA ALA A 172 -5.26 -4.42 -4.47
C ALA A 172 -6.42 -3.42 -4.36
N THR A 173 -6.11 -2.14 -4.49
CA THR A 173 -7.00 -1.01 -4.15
C THR A 173 -8.08 -0.79 -5.18
N ASP A 174 -7.72 -0.86 -6.47
CA ASP A 174 -8.63 -0.74 -7.61
C ASP A 174 -8.13 -1.55 -8.80
N GLY A 175 -9.02 -1.74 -9.78
CA GLY A 175 -8.77 -2.51 -10.99
C GLY A 175 -8.27 -1.66 -12.17
N ALA A 176 -7.61 -2.33 -13.11
CA ALA A 176 -7.06 -1.74 -14.33
C ALA A 176 -8.12 -1.13 -15.26
N GLU A 177 -9.38 -1.57 -15.17
CA GLU A 177 -10.51 -1.07 -15.95
C GLU A 177 -10.76 0.44 -15.80
N MET A 178 -10.31 1.03 -14.69
CA MET A 178 -10.38 2.46 -14.43
C MET A 178 -9.36 3.27 -15.27
N TYR A 179 -8.39 2.58 -15.90
CA TYR A 179 -7.18 3.17 -16.45
C TYR A 179 -6.96 2.87 -17.95
N ASP A 180 -7.98 2.39 -18.66
CA ASP A 180 -7.90 2.08 -20.11
C ASP A 180 -7.31 3.24 -20.92
N THR A 181 -7.74 4.47 -20.65
CA THR A 181 -7.21 5.66 -21.35
C THR A 181 -5.76 5.99 -21.01
N GLU A 182 -5.28 5.57 -19.84
CA GLU A 182 -3.87 5.73 -19.46
C GLU A 182 -2.99 4.72 -20.19
N ILE A 183 -3.47 3.48 -20.39
CA ILE A 183 -2.75 2.47 -21.18
C ILE A 183 -2.42 3.02 -22.57
N ASP A 184 -3.39 3.61 -23.27
CA ASP A 184 -3.17 4.23 -24.59
C ASP A 184 -2.12 5.35 -24.55
N ARG A 185 -2.15 6.19 -23.50
CA ARG A 185 -1.18 7.27 -23.31
C ARG A 185 0.23 6.74 -23.05
N ILE A 186 0.36 5.71 -22.21
CA ILE A 186 1.64 5.09 -21.89
C ILE A 186 2.21 4.41 -23.14
N VAL A 187 1.39 3.69 -23.91
CA VAL A 187 1.80 3.09 -25.20
C VAL A 187 2.29 4.15 -26.18
N ALA A 188 1.59 5.29 -26.28
CA ALA A 188 2.03 6.40 -27.12
C ALA A 188 3.34 7.05 -26.63
N ARG A 189 3.45 7.28 -25.31
CA ARG A 189 4.58 7.97 -24.67
C ARG A 189 5.86 7.13 -24.65
N ASP A 190 5.76 5.88 -24.23
CA ASP A 190 6.90 5.02 -23.88
C ASP A 190 7.19 3.96 -24.95
N HIS A 191 6.18 3.56 -25.73
CA HIS A 191 6.28 2.45 -26.69
C HIS A 191 6.08 2.88 -28.14
N ARG A 192 6.26 4.17 -28.45
CA ARG A 192 6.16 4.73 -29.82
C ARG A 192 4.82 4.40 -30.50
N GLY A 193 3.76 4.25 -29.72
CA GLY A 193 2.41 3.95 -30.20
C GLY A 193 2.13 2.48 -30.49
N THR A 194 3.03 1.54 -30.17
CA THR A 194 2.77 0.10 -30.35
C THR A 194 3.43 -0.72 -29.26
N PHE A 195 2.66 -1.58 -28.60
CA PHE A 195 3.16 -2.52 -27.60
C PHE A 195 3.16 -3.94 -28.16
N ASP A 196 4.33 -4.43 -28.56
CA ASP A 196 4.52 -5.75 -29.16
C ASP A 196 5.25 -6.72 -28.21
N ALA A 197 5.56 -7.93 -28.70
CA ALA A 197 6.24 -8.94 -27.89
C ALA A 197 7.66 -8.55 -27.46
N ALA A 198 8.34 -7.68 -28.23
CA ALA A 198 9.67 -7.17 -27.87
C ALA A 198 9.54 -6.15 -26.74
N ALA A 199 8.61 -5.19 -26.86
CA ALA A 199 8.30 -4.22 -25.82
C ALA A 199 7.87 -4.90 -24.51
N ALA A 200 7.04 -5.95 -24.58
CA ALA A 200 6.65 -6.74 -23.42
C ALA A 200 7.86 -7.38 -22.71
N GLY A 201 8.82 -7.90 -23.47
CA GLY A 201 10.06 -8.45 -22.93
C GLY A 201 10.96 -7.39 -22.27
N GLU A 202 11.07 -6.21 -22.88
CA GLU A 202 11.82 -5.06 -22.34
C GLU A 202 11.21 -4.56 -21.03
N VAL A 203 9.88 -4.39 -20.97
CA VAL A 203 9.16 -3.97 -19.77
C VAL A 203 9.32 -4.98 -18.63
N ARG A 204 9.12 -6.26 -18.92
CA ARG A 204 9.34 -7.33 -17.93
C ARG A 204 10.76 -7.30 -17.38
N ALA A 205 11.77 -7.24 -18.26
CA ALA A 205 13.17 -7.23 -17.86
C ALA A 205 13.51 -6.00 -16.99
N ALA A 206 12.99 -4.83 -17.36
CA ALA A 206 13.25 -3.58 -16.64
C ALA A 206 12.54 -3.52 -15.28
N TYR A 207 11.26 -3.87 -15.23
CA TYR A 207 10.39 -3.51 -14.09
C TYR A 207 9.88 -4.69 -13.25
N LEU A 208 10.08 -5.94 -13.66
CA LEU A 208 9.85 -7.13 -12.82
C LEU A 208 11.16 -7.82 -12.43
N ASP A 209 11.95 -8.20 -13.43
CA ASP A 209 13.21 -8.89 -13.17
C ASP A 209 14.20 -7.92 -12.49
N GLY A 210 14.22 -6.67 -12.96
CA GLY A 210 15.09 -5.59 -12.50
C GLY A 210 14.72 -4.91 -11.18
N VAL A 211 13.71 -5.37 -10.43
CA VAL A 211 13.31 -4.74 -9.15
C VAL A 211 14.45 -4.77 -8.12
N ASP A 212 15.12 -3.65 -7.89
CA ASP A 212 16.20 -3.55 -6.91
C ASP A 212 15.68 -3.23 -5.49
N THR A 213 16.60 -2.94 -4.56
CA THR A 213 16.27 -2.47 -3.20
C THR A 213 16.76 -1.05 -2.96
N ALA A 214 16.89 -0.25 -4.02
CA ALA A 214 17.20 1.18 -3.90
C ALA A 214 15.99 1.97 -3.40
N ASP A 215 16.20 3.21 -2.94
CA ASP A 215 15.14 4.14 -2.53
C ASP A 215 14.14 3.53 -1.52
N MET A 216 14.68 2.82 -0.53
CA MET A 216 13.92 2.32 0.62
C MET A 216 14.68 2.56 1.91
N LEU A 217 13.93 2.66 3.01
CA LEU A 217 14.45 2.92 4.35
C LEU A 217 13.85 1.91 5.33
N GLU A 218 14.70 1.12 5.98
CA GLU A 218 14.33 0.41 7.20
C GLU A 218 14.43 1.39 8.38
N CYS A 219 13.30 1.71 8.98
CA CYS A 219 13.14 2.87 9.84
C CYS A 219 13.72 2.64 11.24
N THR A 220 14.61 3.54 11.65
CA THR A 220 14.94 3.71 13.07
C THR A 220 13.86 4.52 13.79
N ARG A 221 13.99 4.64 15.11
CA ARG A 221 13.15 5.56 15.90
C ARG A 221 13.27 7.02 15.43
N GLU A 222 14.47 7.45 15.06
CA GLU A 222 14.71 8.82 14.60
C GLU A 222 14.09 9.08 13.23
N ASP A 223 14.11 8.08 12.34
CA ASP A 223 13.43 8.17 11.04
C ASP A 223 11.92 8.36 11.23
N ARG A 224 11.31 7.54 12.09
CA ARG A 224 9.90 7.66 12.46
C ARG A 224 9.58 9.02 13.05
N LEU A 225 10.42 9.52 13.95
CA LEU A 225 10.24 10.84 14.55
C LEU A 225 10.38 11.98 13.53
N ARG A 226 11.33 11.87 12.58
CA ARG A 226 11.49 12.83 11.48
C ARG A 226 10.23 12.88 10.61
N MET A 227 9.73 11.72 10.20
CA MET A 227 8.49 11.59 9.41
C MET A 227 7.28 12.15 10.17
N PHE A 228 7.16 11.83 11.46
CA PHE A 228 6.13 12.38 12.32
C PHE A 228 6.20 13.92 12.35
N ASN A 229 7.38 14.47 12.61
CA ASN A 229 7.59 15.91 12.70
C ASN A 229 7.34 16.63 11.38
N LEU A 230 7.50 15.97 10.21
CA LEU A 230 7.15 16.57 8.92
C LEU A 230 5.67 16.97 8.86
N GLY A 231 4.78 16.17 9.47
CA GLY A 231 3.35 16.49 9.55
C GLY A 231 3.04 17.78 10.33
N TYR A 232 3.97 18.30 11.13
CA TYR A 232 3.78 19.51 11.93
C TYR A 232 3.42 20.72 11.05
N TYR A 233 4.13 20.87 9.93
CA TYR A 233 3.95 22.02 9.04
C TYR A 233 2.55 22.05 8.41
N THR A 234 1.99 20.88 8.10
CA THR A 234 0.62 20.82 7.60
C THR A 234 -0.37 21.01 8.74
N TRP A 235 -0.30 20.18 9.77
CA TRP A 235 -1.39 20.09 10.73
C TRP A 235 -1.40 21.20 11.77
N VAL A 236 -0.23 21.60 12.28
CA VAL A 236 -0.14 22.66 13.29
C VAL A 236 -0.09 24.03 12.63
N GLU A 237 0.85 24.26 11.72
CA GLU A 237 1.07 25.60 11.14
C GLU A 237 -0.01 26.00 10.14
N GLN A 238 -0.56 25.07 9.35
CA GLN A 238 -1.52 25.40 8.28
C GLN A 238 -2.97 25.07 8.63
N GLN A 239 -3.22 23.91 9.28
CA GLN A 239 -4.58 23.43 9.56
C GLN A 239 -5.09 23.76 10.98
N GLY A 240 -4.22 24.29 11.86
CA GLY A 240 -4.60 24.77 13.19
C GLY A 240 -4.85 23.70 14.25
N VAL A 241 -4.38 22.47 14.04
CA VAL A 241 -4.32 21.44 15.09
C VAL A 241 -3.38 21.90 16.20
N THR A 242 -3.77 21.76 17.47
CA THR A 242 -2.88 22.17 18.56
C THR A 242 -1.62 21.31 18.61
N ILE A 243 -0.51 21.85 19.10
CA ILE A 243 0.74 21.08 19.18
C ILE A 243 0.60 19.90 20.15
N GLU A 244 -0.24 20.04 21.17
CA GLU A 244 -0.58 19.00 22.14
C GLU A 244 -1.33 17.84 21.47
N GLU A 245 -2.42 18.12 20.74
CA GLU A 245 -3.18 17.11 19.99
C GLU A 245 -2.31 16.45 18.92
N PHE A 246 -1.54 17.24 18.18
CA PHE A 246 -0.63 16.72 17.17
C PHE A 246 0.38 15.76 17.79
N SER A 247 1.00 16.14 18.91
CA SER A 247 2.06 15.38 19.58
C SER A 247 1.58 14.15 20.34
N ALA A 248 0.31 14.12 20.79
CA ALA A 248 -0.26 12.96 21.46
C ALA A 248 -0.14 11.67 20.62
N ARG A 249 -0.28 11.81 19.29
CA ARG A 249 -0.14 10.74 18.29
C ARG A 249 1.24 10.06 18.25
N LYS A 250 2.25 10.59 18.95
CA LYS A 250 3.54 9.90 19.10
C LYS A 250 3.43 8.65 19.97
N SER A 251 2.48 8.63 20.92
CA SER A 251 2.25 7.50 21.81
C SER A 251 1.38 6.45 21.12
N GLN A 252 1.67 5.17 21.35
CA GLN A 252 0.75 4.10 20.93
C GLN A 252 -0.54 4.11 21.76
N ASP A 253 -0.49 4.58 23.01
CA ASP A 253 -1.69 4.72 23.85
C ASP A 253 -2.75 5.62 23.18
N PHE A 254 -2.32 6.69 22.48
CA PHE A 254 -3.25 7.54 21.72
C PHE A 254 -4.03 6.75 20.67
N TRP A 255 -3.34 5.86 19.93
CA TRP A 255 -3.96 5.07 18.88
C TRP A 255 -4.86 3.98 19.45
N VAL A 256 -4.47 3.36 20.58
CA VAL A 256 -5.29 2.42 21.33
C VAL A 256 -6.58 3.09 21.82
N GLU A 257 -6.48 4.23 22.51
CA GLU A 257 -7.62 4.99 23.04
C GLU A 257 -8.54 5.49 21.92
N THR A 258 -7.97 5.93 20.79
CA THR A 258 -8.75 6.40 19.63
C THR A 258 -9.68 5.31 19.10
N ARG A 259 -9.30 4.03 19.20
CA ARG A 259 -10.10 2.90 18.73
C ARG A 259 -11.24 2.52 19.67
N GLU A 260 -11.24 2.98 20.93
CA GLU A 260 -12.33 2.68 21.88
C GLU A 260 -13.69 3.22 21.43
N ILE A 261 -13.70 4.23 20.53
CA ILE A 261 -14.93 4.76 19.94
C ILE A 261 -15.75 3.70 19.18
N VAL A 262 -15.12 2.60 18.74
CA VAL A 262 -15.80 1.48 18.07
C VAL A 262 -16.93 0.93 18.95
N HIS A 263 -16.72 0.81 20.27
CA HIS A 263 -17.76 0.34 21.19
C HIS A 263 -18.99 1.26 21.23
N VAL A 264 -18.77 2.57 21.04
CA VAL A 264 -19.86 3.54 20.96
C VAL A 264 -20.60 3.37 19.63
N TRP A 265 -19.87 3.18 18.52
CA TRP A 265 -20.48 2.95 17.21
C TRP A 265 -21.30 1.67 17.19
N ASP A 266 -20.80 0.56 17.75
CA ASP A 266 -21.53 -0.70 17.84
C ASP A 266 -22.84 -0.52 18.63
N ALA A 267 -22.80 0.15 19.78
CA ALA A 267 -24.00 0.43 20.57
C ALA A 267 -25.02 1.29 19.79
N MET A 268 -24.56 2.27 19.02
CA MET A 268 -25.42 3.10 18.17
C MET A 268 -26.03 2.31 17.00
N ILE A 269 -25.26 1.38 16.40
CA ILE A 269 -25.72 0.49 15.34
C ILE A 269 -26.80 -0.45 15.89
N ASP A 270 -26.59 -1.05 17.07
CA ASP A 270 -27.57 -1.91 17.72
C ASP A 270 -28.86 -1.16 18.05
N GLU A 271 -28.76 0.06 18.60
CA GLU A 271 -29.93 0.91 18.86
C GLU A 271 -30.69 1.26 17.58
N PHE A 272 -29.96 1.57 16.50
CA PHE A 272 -30.56 1.82 15.19
C PHE A 272 -31.29 0.58 14.64
N ASN A 273 -30.63 -0.59 14.65
CA ASN A 273 -31.20 -1.84 14.19
C ASN A 273 -32.46 -2.22 14.98
N ALA A 274 -32.44 -2.05 16.31
CA ALA A 274 -33.60 -2.30 17.16
C ALA A 274 -34.78 -1.38 16.85
N ARG A 275 -34.53 -0.11 16.48
CA ARG A 275 -35.59 0.86 16.10
C ARG A 275 -36.21 0.58 14.75
N VAL A 276 -35.44 0.04 13.79
CA VAL A 276 -35.94 -0.25 12.43
C VAL A 276 -36.60 -1.63 12.34
N ALA A 277 -36.25 -2.54 13.25
CA ALA A 277 -36.85 -3.88 13.32
C ALA A 277 -38.23 -3.93 14.04
N GLY A 278 -38.64 -2.84 14.71
CA GLY A 278 -39.93 -2.69 15.39
C GLY A 278 -40.94 -1.87 14.61
#